data_AF-A0A162FKM1-F1
#
_entry.id   AF-A0A162FKM1-F1
#
_cell.length_a   1.000
_cell.length_b   1.000
_cell.length_c   1.000
_cell.angle_alpha   90.00
_cell.angle_beta   90.00
_cell.angle_gamma   90.00
#
_symmetry.space_group_name_H-M   'P 1'
#
loop_
_entity.id
_entity.type
_entity.pdbx_description
1 polymer ?
#
loop_
_entity_poly.entity_id
_entity_poly.type
_entity_poly.pdbx_seq_one_letter_code
_entity_poly.pdbx_strand_id
1 'polypeptide(L)'
;MHVHLKLLKKLNKTNSKIYTVIFDKRKYYNDFDKNKLYNKLVGILAEHLKINSNLTVRIDRSKANTRDMEIFNKYFEKKLSLKNELKLKIFHSYSHEWNGLQIIDIIAWSYFQKYENQKSEFIDIIKLETKIIEAN
;
A
#
# COMPACT_ATOMS: atom_id res chain seq x y z
N MET A 1 -8.92 18.46 -10.23
CA MET A 1 -9.77 18.08 -9.07
C MET A 1 -10.91 17.11 -9.41
N HIS A 2 -11.65 17.30 -10.51
CA HIS A 2 -12.82 16.44 -10.85
C HIS A 2 -12.52 14.97 -11.24
N VAL A 3 -11.32 14.66 -11.72
CA VAL A 3 -10.97 13.31 -12.21
C VAL A 3 -10.80 12.31 -11.06
N HIS A 4 -10.09 12.69 -9.98
CA HIS A 4 -9.86 11.82 -8.82
C HIS A 4 -11.18 11.40 -8.16
N LEU A 5 -12.11 12.34 -7.98
CA LEU A 5 -13.42 12.07 -7.38
C LEU A 5 -14.24 11.07 -8.20
N LYS A 6 -14.24 11.19 -9.53
CA LYS A 6 -14.94 10.25 -10.42
C LYS A 6 -14.34 8.84 -10.32
N LEU A 7 -13.02 8.75 -10.23
CA LEU A 7 -12.30 7.48 -10.11
C LEU A 7 -12.55 6.81 -8.75
N LEU A 8 -12.49 7.55 -7.64
CA LEU A 8 -12.81 7.05 -6.31
C LEU A 8 -14.27 6.56 -6.21
N LYS A 9 -15.22 7.25 -6.84
CA LYS A 9 -16.61 6.77 -6.92
C LYS A 9 -16.75 5.46 -7.70
N LYS A 10 -15.97 5.27 -8.76
CA LYS A 10 -15.96 4.02 -9.53
C LYS A 10 -15.36 2.85 -8.73
N LEU A 11 -14.39 3.13 -7.86
CA LEU A 11 -13.77 2.13 -7.00
C LEU A 11 -14.81 1.42 -6.10
N ASN A 12 -15.85 2.11 -5.66
CA ASN A 12 -16.93 1.52 -4.86
C ASN A 12 -17.73 0.41 -5.58
N LYS A 13 -17.54 0.25 -6.90
CA LYS A 13 -18.20 -0.79 -7.70
C LYS A 13 -17.35 -2.07 -7.82
N THR A 14 -16.17 -2.12 -7.22
CA THR A 14 -15.29 -3.29 -7.27
C THR A 14 -15.44 -4.12 -6.00
N ASN A 15 -15.15 -5.43 -6.11
CA ASN A 15 -15.01 -6.29 -4.95
C ASN A 15 -13.60 -6.15 -4.38
N SER A 16 -13.33 -5.02 -3.72
CA SER A 16 -11.99 -4.68 -3.23
C SER A 16 -12.03 -4.35 -1.75
N LYS A 17 -10.92 -4.63 -1.07
CA LYS A 17 -10.66 -4.24 0.31
C LYS A 17 -9.42 -3.37 0.34
N ILE A 18 -9.45 -2.34 1.18
CA ILE A 18 -8.34 -1.40 1.33
C ILE A 18 -7.65 -1.66 2.65
N TYR A 19 -6.33 -1.80 2.60
CA TYR A 19 -5.48 -1.90 3.78
C TYR A 19 -4.55 -0.70 3.78
N THR A 20 -4.58 0.08 4.86
CA THR A 20 -3.82 1.33 4.98
C THR A 20 -3.00 1.30 6.24
N VAL A 21 -1.71 1.58 6.13
CA VAL A 21 -0.85 1.86 7.29
C VAL A 21 -0.69 3.36 7.43
N ILE A 22 -1.06 3.89 8.59
CA ILE A 22 -0.84 5.29 8.96
C ILE A 22 0.34 5.33 9.91
N PHE A 23 1.31 6.19 9.62
CA PHE A 23 2.56 6.29 10.36
C PHE A 23 2.80 7.75 10.76
N ASP A 24 2.88 8.01 12.06
CA ASP A 24 3.20 9.34 12.58
C ASP A 24 4.72 9.57 12.61
N LYS A 25 5.22 10.27 11.60
CA LYS A 25 6.64 10.58 11.46
C LYS A 25 7.19 11.40 12.64
N ARG A 26 6.35 12.17 13.36
CA ARG A 26 6.79 13.01 14.49
C ARG A 26 7.25 12.19 15.68
N LYS A 27 6.78 10.95 15.81
CA LYS A 27 7.17 10.03 16.89
C LYS A 27 8.55 9.42 16.68
N TYR A 28 9.17 9.63 15.52
CA TYR A 28 10.53 9.14 15.22
C TYR A 28 11.49 10.33 15.12
N TYR A 29 12.46 10.39 16.03
CA TYR A 29 13.55 11.35 16.00
C TYR A 29 14.63 10.89 15.02
N ASN A 30 14.87 11.71 13.99
CA ASN A 30 15.99 11.81 13.03
C ASN A 30 16.76 10.55 12.55
N ASP A 31 17.08 10.60 11.24
CA ASP A 31 18.01 9.74 10.49
C ASP A 31 17.60 8.28 10.22
N PHE A 32 16.30 8.04 10.09
CA PHE A 32 15.80 6.74 9.64
C PHE A 32 15.93 6.58 8.13
N ASP A 33 16.65 5.52 7.72
CA ASP A 33 16.73 5.10 6.32
C ASP A 33 15.32 4.89 5.74
N LYS A 34 14.96 5.71 4.74
CA LYS A 34 13.65 5.69 4.09
C LYS A 34 13.31 4.32 3.51
N ASN A 35 14.30 3.58 3.01
CA ASN A 35 14.08 2.23 2.47
C ASN A 35 13.77 1.24 3.59
N LYS A 36 14.47 1.33 4.72
CA LYS A 36 14.17 0.48 5.90
C LYS A 36 12.79 0.78 6.46
N LEU A 37 12.42 2.06 6.57
CA LEU A 37 11.09 2.47 7.01
C LEU A 37 10.02 1.95 6.06
N TYR A 38 10.19 2.14 4.75
CA TYR A 38 9.27 1.61 3.76
C TYR A 38 9.08 0.10 3.90
N ASN A 39 10.18 -0.66 3.97
CA ASN A 39 10.11 -2.11 4.17
C ASN A 39 9.37 -2.44 5.48
N LYS A 40 9.67 -1.76 6.59
CA LYS A 40 8.97 -1.96 7.88
C LYS A 40 7.46 -1.74 7.75
N LEU A 41 7.02 -0.62 7.16
CA LEU A 41 5.60 -0.30 7.01
C LEU A 41 4.87 -1.31 6.12
N VAL A 42 5.50 -1.71 5.01
CA VAL A 42 4.94 -2.73 4.12
C VAL A 42 4.91 -4.11 4.79
N GLY A 43 5.87 -4.42 5.66
CA GLY A 43 5.86 -5.62 6.50
C GLY A 43 4.70 -5.65 7.48
N ILE A 44 4.44 -4.53 8.16
CA ILE A 44 3.26 -4.38 9.04
C ILE A 44 1.98 -4.60 8.23
N LEU A 45 1.87 -4.03 7.02
CA LEU A 45 0.73 -4.25 6.16
C LEU A 45 0.56 -5.73 5.80
N ALA A 46 1.65 -6.40 5.41
CA ALA A 46 1.66 -7.83 5.05
C ALA A 46 1.14 -8.73 6.17
N GLU A 47 1.56 -8.50 7.42
CA GLU A 47 1.12 -9.28 8.59
C GLU A 47 -0.40 -9.23 8.81
N HIS A 48 -1.07 -8.21 8.29
CA HIS A 48 -2.52 -8.04 8.42
C HIS A 48 -3.30 -8.63 7.23
N LEU A 49 -2.63 -9.09 6.18
CA LEU A 49 -3.25 -9.72 5.01
C LEU A 49 -3.50 -11.20 5.30
N LYS A 50 -4.77 -11.61 5.34
CA LYS A 50 -5.16 -13.02 5.45
C LYS A 50 -5.20 -13.64 4.05
N ILE A 51 -4.10 -14.27 3.63
CA ILE A 51 -3.95 -14.83 2.29
C ILE A 51 -4.07 -16.36 2.35
N ASN A 52 -5.13 -16.89 1.75
CA ASN A 52 -5.44 -18.32 1.72
C ASN A 52 -5.38 -18.93 0.30
N SER A 53 -4.84 -18.19 -0.66
CA SER A 53 -4.76 -18.59 -2.07
C SER A 53 -3.50 -18.03 -2.72
N ASN A 54 -3.17 -18.50 -3.93
CA ASN A 54 -2.07 -17.97 -4.72
C ASN A 54 -2.21 -16.45 -4.87
N LEU A 55 -1.12 -15.73 -4.67
CA LEU A 55 -1.13 -14.28 -4.60
C LEU A 55 -0.24 -13.67 -5.68
N THR A 56 -0.79 -12.70 -6.40
CA THR A 56 -0.03 -11.80 -7.24
C THR A 56 -0.03 -10.42 -6.60
N VAL A 57 1.16 -9.91 -6.29
CA VAL A 57 1.38 -8.58 -5.74
C VAL A 57 2.05 -7.73 -6.79
N ARG A 58 1.54 -6.51 -6.96
CA ARG A 58 2.17 -5.48 -7.77
C ARG A 58 2.48 -4.29 -6.90
N ILE A 59 3.69 -3.77 -7.03
CA ILE A 59 4.24 -2.71 -6.21
C ILE A 59 4.75 -1.63 -7.14
N ASP A 60 4.48 -0.38 -6.79
CA ASP A 60 5.06 0.74 -7.51
C ASP A 60 6.57 0.72 -7.37
N ARG A 61 7.26 0.84 -8.51
CA ARG A 61 8.70 0.69 -8.59
C ARG A 61 9.39 1.88 -7.94
N SER A 62 9.62 1.74 -6.64
CA SER A 62 10.32 2.73 -5.79
C SER A 62 11.83 2.52 -5.70
N LYS A 63 12.34 1.36 -6.12
CA LYS A 63 13.75 0.96 -6.03
C LYS A 63 14.37 0.89 -7.43
N ALA A 64 15.58 1.43 -7.57
CA ALA A 64 16.26 1.52 -8.85
C ALA A 64 16.98 0.21 -9.23
N ASN A 65 17.62 -0.45 -8.26
CA ASN A 65 18.45 -1.63 -8.48
C ASN A 65 17.74 -2.94 -8.09
N THR A 66 18.13 -4.04 -8.76
CA THR A 66 17.55 -5.38 -8.58
C THR A 66 17.80 -5.94 -7.18
N ARG A 67 18.96 -5.66 -6.58
CA ARG A 67 19.33 -6.18 -5.25
C ARG A 67 18.37 -5.70 -4.16
N ASP A 68 18.04 -4.41 -4.16
CA ASP A 68 17.10 -3.84 -3.18
C ASP A 68 15.68 -4.38 -3.39
N MET A 69 15.29 -4.67 -4.63
CA MET A 69 14.01 -5.33 -4.94
C MET A 69 13.99 -6.76 -4.40
N GLU A 70 15.07 -7.52 -4.55
CA GLU A 70 15.16 -8.89 -4.01
C GLU A 70 15.13 -8.92 -2.48
N ILE A 71 15.86 -8.02 -1.83
CA ILE A 71 15.84 -7.87 -0.37
C ILE A 71 14.41 -7.54 0.09
N PHE A 72 13.76 -6.60 -0.58
CA PHE A 72 12.36 -6.27 -0.31
C PHE A 72 11.45 -7.48 -0.50
N ASN A 73 11.57 -8.20 -1.62
CA ASN A 73 10.71 -9.35 -1.94
C ASN A 73 10.81 -10.44 -0.88
N LYS A 74 12.03 -10.82 -0.49
CA LYS A 74 12.28 -11.82 0.56
C LYS A 74 11.71 -11.38 1.91
N TYR A 75 11.88 -10.11 2.26
CA TYR A 75 11.33 -9.55 3.50
C TYR A 75 9.80 -9.59 3.50
N PHE A 76 9.16 -9.15 2.41
CA PHE A 76 7.72 -9.08 2.28
C PHE A 76 7.07 -10.48 2.26
N GLU A 77 7.66 -11.42 1.53
CA GLU A 77 7.25 -12.82 1.52
C GLU A 77 7.28 -13.43 2.93
N LYS A 78 8.36 -13.20 3.68
CA LYS A 78 8.46 -13.64 5.07
C LYS A 78 7.35 -13.05 5.95
N LYS A 79 6.99 -11.78 5.74
CA LYS A 79 5.97 -11.09 6.53
C LYS A 79 4.54 -11.54 6.20
N LEU A 80 4.26 -11.90 4.95
CA LEU A 80 2.97 -12.46 4.56
C LEU A 80 2.67 -13.81 5.24
N SER A 81 3.70 -14.51 5.73
CA SER A 81 3.57 -15.80 6.43
C SER A 81 2.71 -16.80 5.64
N LEU A 82 2.93 -16.85 4.31
CA LEU A 82 2.18 -17.72 3.41
C LEU A 82 2.41 -19.19 3.77
N LYS A 83 1.38 -20.02 3.59
CA LYS A 83 1.54 -21.47 3.65
C LYS A 83 2.48 -21.93 2.52
N ASN A 84 3.32 -22.92 2.78
CA ASN A 84 4.36 -23.40 1.85
C ASN A 84 3.85 -23.79 0.45
N GLU A 85 2.56 -24.15 0.33
CA GLU A 85 1.91 -24.56 -0.92
C GLU A 85 1.44 -23.38 -1.80
N LEU A 86 1.39 -22.16 -1.25
CA LEU A 86 0.89 -20.99 -1.95
C LEU A 86 1.99 -20.33 -2.79
N LYS A 87 1.67 -20.03 -4.04
CA LYS A 87 2.57 -19.32 -4.95
C LYS A 87 2.42 -17.81 -4.77
N LEU A 88 3.54 -17.13 -4.53
CA LEU A 88 3.65 -15.67 -4.53
C LEU A 88 4.37 -15.19 -5.80
N LYS A 89 3.76 -14.25 -6.51
CA LYS A 89 4.40 -13.51 -7.60
C LYS A 89 4.44 -12.03 -7.25
N ILE A 90 5.62 -11.43 -7.22
CA ILE A 90 5.79 -9.99 -6.95
C ILE A 90 6.29 -9.32 -8.22
N PHE A 91 5.57 -8.30 -8.67
CA PHE A 91 5.93 -7.44 -9.79
C PHE A 91 6.24 -6.03 -9.29
N HIS A 92 7.43 -5.53 -9.59
CA HIS A 92 7.76 -4.10 -9.46
C HIS A 92 7.44 -3.44 -10.79
N SER A 93 6.45 -2.55 -10.82
CA SER A 93 5.94 -1.96 -12.06
C SER A 93 5.88 -0.46 -11.95
N TYR A 94 5.98 0.24 -13.09
CA TYR A 94 5.79 1.67 -13.08
C TYR A 94 4.29 2.01 -13.01
N SER A 95 3.94 3.04 -12.24
CA SER A 95 2.54 3.49 -12.12
C SER A 95 1.86 3.81 -13.46
N HIS A 96 2.59 4.34 -14.45
CA HIS A 96 2.05 4.59 -15.80
C HIS A 96 1.72 3.31 -16.60
N GLU A 97 2.28 2.16 -16.22
CA GLU A 97 2.04 0.87 -16.88
C GLU A 97 0.87 0.09 -16.26
N TRP A 98 0.44 0.45 -15.04
CA TRP A 98 -0.61 -0.28 -14.34
C TRP A 98 -1.60 0.64 -13.62
N ASN A 99 -2.81 0.75 -14.17
CA ASN A 99 -3.86 1.63 -13.65
C ASN A 99 -4.18 1.40 -12.16
N GLY A 100 -4.05 0.17 -11.67
CA GLY A 100 -4.27 -0.10 -10.25
C GLY A 100 -3.24 0.56 -9.34
N LEU A 101 -1.99 0.76 -9.78
CA LEU A 101 -0.98 1.49 -9.00
C LEU A 101 -1.36 2.98 -8.92
N GLN A 102 -1.82 3.57 -10.02
CA GLN A 102 -2.34 4.94 -10.01
C GLN A 102 -3.56 5.10 -9.09
N ILE A 103 -4.44 4.09 -9.05
CA ILE A 103 -5.58 4.07 -8.11
C ILE A 103 -5.07 4.05 -6.66
N ILE A 104 -4.08 3.22 -6.33
CA ILE A 104 -3.49 3.17 -4.98
C ILE A 104 -2.83 4.51 -4.62
N ASP A 105 -2.13 5.16 -5.55
CA ASP A 105 -1.54 6.49 -5.32
C ASP A 105 -2.62 7.54 -4.99
N ILE A 106 -3.76 7.51 -5.71
CA ILE A 106 -4.89 8.41 -5.43
C ILE A 106 -5.51 8.11 -4.06
N ILE A 107 -5.61 6.85 -3.64
CA ILE A 107 -6.09 6.47 -2.31
C ILE A 107 -5.12 6.97 -1.23
N ALA A 108 -3.82 6.73 -1.41
CA ALA A 108 -2.78 7.22 -0.49
C ALA A 108 -2.81 8.75 -0.36
N TRP A 109 -2.95 9.46 -1.49
CA TRP A 109 -3.14 10.92 -1.49
C TRP A 109 -4.42 11.35 -0.77
N SER A 110 -5.52 10.60 -0.89
CA SER A 110 -6.78 10.91 -0.19
C SER A 110 -6.64 10.80 1.33
N TYR A 111 -5.89 9.80 1.81
CA TYR A 111 -5.53 9.71 3.22
C TYR A 111 -4.61 10.85 3.66
N PHE A 112 -3.61 11.20 2.85
CA PHE A 112 -2.74 12.33 3.12
C PHE A 112 -3.55 13.64 3.26
N GLN A 113 -4.53 13.88 2.38
CA GLN A 113 -5.41 15.05 2.49
C GLN A 113 -6.20 15.07 3.81
N LYS A 114 -6.70 13.92 4.26
CA LYS A 114 -7.42 13.81 5.54
C LYS A 114 -6.52 14.14 6.73
N TYR A 115 -5.35 13.53 6.82
CA TYR A 115 -4.50 13.62 8.01
C TYR A 115 -3.64 14.89 8.07
N GLU A 116 -3.14 15.36 6.93
CA GLU A 116 -2.21 16.51 6.89
C GLU A 116 -2.94 17.83 6.61
N ASN A 117 -4.01 17.80 5.81
CA ASN A 117 -4.71 19.02 5.38
C ASN A 117 -6.14 19.15 5.95
N GLN A 118 -6.57 18.23 6.80
CA GLN A 118 -7.94 18.20 7.38
C GLN A 118 -9.05 18.14 6.31
N LYS A 119 -8.75 17.61 5.12
CA LYS A 119 -9.70 17.47 3.99
C LYS A 119 -10.10 16.00 3.83
N SER A 120 -11.12 15.57 4.58
CA SER A 120 -11.61 14.18 4.54
C SER A 120 -12.49 13.85 3.34
N GLU A 121 -13.00 14.86 2.63
CA GLU A 121 -13.96 14.73 1.51
C GLU A 121 -13.56 13.69 0.45
N PHE A 122 -12.27 13.49 0.21
CA PHE A 122 -11.76 12.53 -0.77
C PHE A 122 -11.89 11.09 -0.28
N ILE A 123 -11.51 10.83 0.98
CA ILE A 123 -11.55 9.46 1.51
C ILE A 123 -12.97 9.06 1.93
N ASP A 124 -13.79 10.02 2.36
CA ASP A 124 -15.18 9.77 2.78
C ASP A 124 -16.06 9.26 1.63
N ILE A 125 -15.65 9.49 0.38
CA ILE A 125 -16.31 8.97 -0.83
C ILE A 125 -16.09 7.46 -0.98
N ILE A 126 -15.00 6.91 -0.46
CA ILE A 126 -14.71 5.48 -0.56
C ILE A 126 -15.58 4.72 0.43
N LYS A 127 -16.36 3.75 -0.07
CA LYS A 127 -17.30 2.93 0.71
C LYS A 127 -16.87 1.46 0.82
N LEU A 128 -15.69 1.14 0.32
CA LEU A 128 -15.11 -0.20 0.43
C LEU A 128 -14.74 -0.55 1.87
N GLU A 129 -14.76 -1.84 2.17
CA GLU A 129 -14.22 -2.35 3.43
C GLU A 129 -12.76 -1.90 3.57
N THR A 130 -12.48 -1.21 4.66
CA THR A 130 -11.19 -0.56 4.89
C THR A 130 -10.66 -0.97 6.24
N LYS A 131 -9.41 -1.45 6.27
CA LYS A 131 -8.66 -1.73 7.48
C LYS A 131 -7.52 -0.72 7.62
N ILE A 132 -7.59 0.11 8.66
CA ILE A 132 -6.54 1.06 9.02
C ILE A 132 -5.68 0.45 10.11
N ILE A 133 -4.36 0.53 9.94
CA ILE A 133 -3.35 0.02 10.85
C ILE A 133 -2.50 1.22 11.27
N GLU A 134 -2.49 1.53 12.56
CA GLU A 134 -1.63 2.60 13.08
C GLU A 134 -0.27 2.00 13.45
N ALA A 135 0.77 2.38 12.70
CA ALA A 135 2.14 2.00 12.99
C ALA A 135 2.73 3.02 13.98
N ASN A 136 2.89 2.60 15.23
CA ASN A 136 3.63 3.32 16.27
C ASN A 136 5.09 2.87 16.35
#